data_AF-A0AA37QJD9-F1
#
_entry.id   AF-A0AA37QJD9-F1
#
_cell.length_a   1.000
_cell.length_b   1.000
_cell.length_c   1.000
_cell.angle_alpha   90.00
_cell.angle_beta   90.00
_cell.angle_gamma   90.00
#
_symmetry.space_group_name_H-M   'P 1'
#
loop_
_entity.id
_entity.type
_entity.pdbx_description
1 polymer ?
#
loop_
_entity_poly.entity_id
_entity_poly.type
_entity_poly.pdbx_seq_one_letter_code
_entity_poly.pdbx_strand_id
1 'polypeptide(L)'
;MPRALAIRHLTVDADARGAYRARLAERTASARAVGYHLWAFEQHDDETRVVEFIEAGDASALQTALVQDALLSESLDFRAAPDAEAAEWQRYLGIPHAS
;
A
#
# COMPACT_ATOMS: atom_id res chain seq x y z
N MET A 1 -24.63 -0.15 -2.02
CA MET A 1 -23.95 1.08 -1.57
C MET A 1 -22.57 1.09 -2.19
N PRO A 2 -22.13 2.22 -2.79
CA PRO A 2 -20.78 2.32 -3.34
C PRO A 2 -19.76 2.19 -2.20
N ARG A 3 -18.70 1.41 -2.42
CA ARG A 3 -17.56 1.28 -1.49
C ARG A 3 -16.35 1.98 -2.13
N ALA A 4 -15.41 2.40 -1.30
CA ALA A 4 -14.19 3.05 -1.77
C ALA A 4 -12.98 2.12 -1.53
N LEU A 5 -12.09 2.07 -2.52
CA LEU A 5 -10.92 1.19 -2.53
C LEU A 5 -9.66 1.99 -2.86
N ALA A 6 -8.61 1.78 -2.07
CA ALA A 6 -7.24 2.17 -2.41
C ALA A 6 -6.38 0.93 -2.63
N ILE A 7 -5.44 1.02 -3.57
CA ILE A 7 -4.49 -0.03 -3.89
C ILE A 7 -3.09 0.55 -3.73
N ARG A 8 -2.22 -0.15 -3.01
CA ARG A 8 -0.83 0.24 -2.80
C ARG A 8 0.10 -0.88 -3.27
N HIS A 9 1.06 -0.52 -4.10
CA HIS A 9 2.15 -1.40 -4.51
C HIS A 9 3.37 -1.11 -3.65
N LEU A 10 4.05 -2.16 -3.20
CA LEU A 10 5.20 -2.09 -2.32
C LEU A 10 6.28 -3.03 -2.83
N THR A 11 7.53 -2.59 -2.69
CA THR A 11 8.71 -3.45 -2.77
C THR A 11 9.30 -3.55 -1.36
N VAL A 12 9.37 -4.76 -0.83
CA VAL A 12 9.88 -5.07 0.51
C VAL A 12 11.18 -5.85 0.35
N ASP A 13 12.28 -5.26 0.81
CA ASP A 13 13.58 -5.94 0.82
C ASP A 13 13.48 -7.31 1.49
N ALA A 14 14.18 -8.31 0.93
CA ALA A 14 14.12 -9.69 1.41
C ALA A 14 14.37 -9.81 2.92
N ASP A 15 15.35 -9.06 3.44
CA ASP A 15 15.72 -9.04 4.86
C ASP A 15 14.65 -8.37 5.76
N ALA A 16 13.81 -7.51 5.19
CA ALA A 16 12.75 -6.79 5.89
C ALA A 16 11.40 -7.55 5.90
N ARG A 17 11.27 -8.65 5.14
CA ARG A 17 10.00 -9.38 4.97
C ARG A 17 9.41 -9.92 6.27
N GLY A 18 10.26 -10.42 7.17
CA GLY A 18 9.81 -10.89 8.48
C GLY A 18 9.15 -9.76 9.29
N ALA A 19 9.79 -8.59 9.31
CA ALA A 19 9.26 -7.41 9.98
C ALA A 19 7.99 -6.87 9.31
N TYR A 20 7.95 -6.86 7.97
CA TYR A 20 6.77 -6.50 7.20
C TYR A 20 5.56 -7.37 7.57
N ARG A 21 5.71 -8.70 7.57
CA ARG A 21 4.62 -9.64 7.89
C ARG A 21 4.11 -9.50 9.32
N ALA A 22 5.01 -9.28 10.29
CA ALA A 22 4.63 -9.03 11.67
C ALA A 22 3.77 -7.75 11.78
N ARG A 23 4.20 -6.67 11.11
CA ARG A 23 3.47 -5.40 11.09
C ARG A 23 2.15 -5.50 10.33
N LEU A 24 2.10 -6.27 9.25
CA LEU A 24 0.87 -6.52 8.50
C LEU A 24 -0.21 -7.15 9.39
N ALA A 25 0.16 -8.07 10.29
CA ALA A 25 -0.78 -8.65 11.25
C ALA A 25 -1.34 -7.59 12.21
N GLU A 26 -0.49 -6.70 12.72
CA GLU A 26 -0.91 -5.58 13.60
C GLU A 26 -1.82 -4.60 12.86
N ARG A 27 -1.45 -4.20 11.64
CA ARG A 27 -2.25 -3.30 10.78
C ARG A 27 -3.59 -3.92 10.44
N THR A 28 -3.65 -5.21 10.16
CA THR A 28 -4.91 -5.93 9.88
C THR A 28 -5.82 -5.96 11.11
N ALA A 29 -5.26 -6.15 12.31
CA ALA A 29 -6.03 -6.08 13.55
C ALA A 29 -6.58 -4.67 13.82
N SER A 30 -5.76 -3.64 13.58
CA SER A 30 -6.17 -2.24 13.70
C SER A 30 -7.26 -1.86 12.68
N ALA A 31 -7.10 -2.29 11.42
CA ALA A 31 -8.09 -2.09 10.36
C ALA A 31 -9.47 -2.61 10.77
N ARG A 32 -9.51 -3.81 11.32
CA ARG A 32 -10.74 -4.42 11.84
C ARG A 32 -11.33 -3.61 13.00
N ALA A 33 -10.52 -3.06 13.90
CA ALA A 33 -11.00 -2.25 15.02
C ALA A 33 -11.60 -0.91 14.57
N VAL A 34 -11.05 -0.32 13.50
CA VAL A 34 -11.49 0.99 12.94
C VAL A 34 -12.60 0.84 11.89
N GLY A 35 -12.87 -0.39 11.43
CA GLY A 35 -14.00 -0.68 10.55
C GLY A 35 -13.70 -0.59 9.06
N TYR A 36 -12.44 -0.79 8.65
CA TYR A 36 -12.04 -0.95 7.25
C TYR A 36 -11.38 -2.31 7.02
N HIS A 37 -11.25 -2.71 5.76
CA HIS A 37 -10.57 -3.94 5.38
C HIS A 37 -9.17 -3.64 4.85
N LEU A 38 -8.21 -4.47 5.25
CA LEU A 38 -6.86 -4.50 4.71
C LEU A 38 -6.57 -5.92 4.24
N TRP A 39 -6.18 -6.06 2.97
CA TRP A 39 -5.64 -7.29 2.41
C TRP A 39 -4.27 -7.01 1.82
N ALA A 40 -3.36 -7.98 1.88
CA ALA A 40 -2.07 -7.91 1.25
C ALA A 40 -1.77 -9.23 0.53
N PHE A 41 -1.18 -9.13 -0.65
CA PHE A 41 -0.85 -10.26 -1.50
C PHE A 41 0.59 -10.13 -1.97
N GLU A 42 1.40 -11.15 -1.72
CA GLU A 42 2.76 -11.27 -2.25
C GLU A 42 2.69 -11.85 -3.67
N GLN A 43 3.48 -11.33 -4.60
CA GLN A 43 3.56 -11.88 -5.95
C GLN A 43 4.24 -13.25 -5.93
N HIS A 44 3.67 -14.24 -6.62
CA HIS A 44 4.15 -15.63 -6.57
C HIS A 44 5.60 -15.80 -7.01
N ASP A 45 5.99 -15.11 -8.10
CA ASP A 45 7.33 -15.21 -8.69
C ASP A 45 8.34 -14.24 -8.04
N ASP A 46 7.88 -13.29 -7.23
CA ASP A 46 8.71 -12.27 -6.58
C ASP A 46 8.06 -11.83 -5.26
N GLU A 47 8.42 -12.52 -4.19
CA GLU A 47 7.84 -12.26 -2.87
C GLU A 47 8.32 -10.93 -2.24
N THR A 48 9.20 -10.18 -2.91
CA THR A 48 9.52 -8.79 -2.53
C THR A 48 8.44 -7.82 -2.99
N ARG A 49 7.63 -8.19 -3.98
CA ARG A 49 6.53 -7.38 -4.49
C ARG A 49 5.24 -7.71 -3.76
N VAL A 50 4.64 -6.68 -3.19
CA VAL A 50 3.40 -6.81 -2.42
C VAL A 50 2.35 -5.82 -2.93
N VAL A 51 1.12 -6.29 -3.05
CA VAL A 51 -0.05 -5.44 -3.36
C VAL A 51 -0.98 -5.44 -2.16
N GLU A 52 -1.24 -4.26 -1.64
CA GLU A 52 -2.17 -4.04 -0.54
C GLU A 52 -3.46 -3.38 -1.03
N PHE A 53 -4.59 -3.80 -0.46
CA PHE A 53 -5.92 -3.30 -0.74
C PHE A 53 -6.53 -2.77 0.55
N ILE A 54 -6.96 -1.52 0.54
CA ILE A 54 -7.65 -0.87 1.66
C ILE A 54 -9.04 -0.48 1.21
N GLU A 55 -10.05 -1.06 1.83
CA GLU A 55 -11.45 -0.85 1.45
C GLU A 55 -12.26 -0.30 2.62
N ALA A 56 -13.05 0.75 2.35
CA ALA A 56 -13.93 1.39 3.31
C ALA A 56 -15.34 1.63 2.74
N GLY A 57 -16.27 1.96 3.63
CA GLY A 57 -17.69 2.14 3.29
C GLY A 57 -17.98 3.30 2.33
N ASP A 58 -17.12 4.32 2.29
CA ASP A 58 -17.21 5.47 1.39
C ASP A 58 -15.84 6.18 1.27
N ALA A 59 -15.77 7.22 0.44
CA ALA A 59 -14.53 7.95 0.17
C ALA A 59 -13.98 8.70 1.40
N SER A 60 -14.84 9.21 2.28
CA SER A 60 -14.42 9.91 3.50
C SER A 60 -13.82 8.91 4.49
N ALA A 61 -14.47 7.76 4.67
CA ALA A 61 -13.98 6.67 5.50
C ALA A 61 -12.65 6.11 4.96
N LEU A 62 -12.49 6.03 3.64
CA LEU A 62 -11.23 5.63 3.02
C LEU A 62 -10.11 6.63 3.32
N GLN A 63 -10.38 7.94 3.20
CA GLN A 63 -9.41 8.97 3.56
C GLN A 63 -8.96 8.84 5.03
N THR A 64 -9.90 8.62 5.94
CA THR A 64 -9.58 8.36 7.36
C THR A 64 -8.77 7.09 7.54
N ALA A 65 -9.15 6.00 6.86
CA ALA A 65 -8.42 4.73 6.93
C ALA A 65 -6.98 4.88 6.45
N LEU A 66 -6.74 5.62 5.36
CA LEU A 66 -5.40 5.91 4.84
C LEU A 66 -4.56 6.74 5.80
N VAL A 67 -5.15 7.76 6.45
CA VAL A 67 -4.42 8.55 7.48
C VAL A 67 -4.07 7.68 8.69
N GLN A 68 -4.99 6.83 9.15
CA GLN A 68 -4.73 5.92 10.27
C GLN A 68 -3.68 4.86 9.92
N ASP A 69 -3.75 4.27 8.72
CA ASP A 69 -2.75 3.34 8.22
C ASP A 69 -1.38 4.02 8.06
N ALA A 70 -1.34 5.27 7.58
CA ALA A 70 -0.12 6.05 7.45
C ALA A 70 0.58 6.26 8.80
N LEU A 71 -0.15 6.69 9.84
CA LEU A 71 0.36 6.82 11.21
C LEU A 71 0.90 5.49 11.77
N LEU A 72 0.26 4.39 11.39
CA LEU A 72 0.70 3.02 11.72
C LEU A 72 1.81 2.51 10.80
N SER A 73 2.25 3.28 9.80
CA SER A 73 3.32 2.92 8.85
C SER A 73 4.57 3.81 8.99
N GLU A 74 4.44 5.03 9.52
CA GLU A 74 5.49 6.07 9.59
C GLU A 74 6.67 5.78 10.55
N SER A 75 6.68 4.66 11.28
CA SER A 75 7.85 4.29 12.11
C SER A 75 8.94 3.51 11.36
N LEU A 76 8.97 3.55 10.03
CA LEU A 76 10.01 2.95 9.18
C LEU A 76 10.57 4.03 8.24
N ASP A 77 11.88 4.26 8.38
CA ASP A 77 12.72 5.10 7.54
C ASP A 77 12.38 4.94 6.05
N PHE A 78 11.78 5.98 5.45
CA PHE A 78 11.55 6.04 4.01
C PHE A 78 12.89 6.22 3.30
N ARG A 79 13.54 5.12 2.90
CA ARG A 79 14.37 5.16 1.69
C ARG A 79 13.43 5.12 0.49
N ALA A 80 12.88 6.29 0.16
CA ALA A 80 12.27 6.49 -1.14
C ALA A 80 13.32 6.14 -2.20
N ALA A 81 13.11 5.07 -2.97
CA ALA A 81 13.81 4.94 -4.23
C ALA A 81 13.33 6.10 -5.11
N PRO A 82 14.23 7.00 -5.55
CA PRO A 82 13.81 8.12 -6.39
C PRO A 82 13.37 7.57 -7.76
N ASP A 83 12.18 7.99 -8.17
CA ASP A 83 11.74 8.25 -9.55
C ASP A 83 11.71 7.10 -10.58
N ALA A 84 12.19 5.90 -10.27
CA ALA A 84 12.20 4.79 -11.23
C ALA A 84 10.78 4.29 -11.57
N GLU A 85 9.89 4.22 -10.56
CA GLU A 85 8.53 3.70 -10.75
C GLU A 85 7.65 4.67 -11.53
N ALA A 86 7.77 5.98 -11.29
CA ALA A 86 7.01 7.00 -12.02
C ALA A 86 7.30 6.99 -13.53
N ALA A 87 8.55 6.74 -13.92
CA ALA A 87 8.96 6.62 -15.31
C ALA A 87 8.43 5.34 -15.99
N GLU A 88 8.37 4.23 -15.25
CA GLU A 88 7.85 2.95 -15.76
C GLU A 88 6.33 2.99 -15.96
N TRP A 89 5.59 3.58 -15.02
CA TRP A 89 4.15 3.78 -15.14
C TRP A 89 3.79 4.76 -16.27
N GLN A 90 4.57 5.82 -16.50
CA GLN A 90 4.37 6.72 -17.64
C GLN A 90 4.61 6.03 -18.99
N ARG A 91 5.58 5.11 -19.05
CA ARG A 91 5.86 4.30 -20.25
C ARG A 91 4.74 3.30 -20.54
N TYR A 92 4.17 2.70 -19.50
CA TYR A 92 3.06 1.77 -19.63
C TYR A 92 1.73 2.47 -20.00
N LEU A 93 1.51 3.69 -19.52
CA LEU A 93 0.27 4.46 -19.75
C LEU A 93 0.30 5.34 -21.00
N GLY A 94 1.43 5.43 -21.71
CA GLY A 94 1.54 6.13 -22.99
C GLY A 94 1.30 7.64 -22.93
N ILE A 95 1.55 8.28 -21.78
CA ILE A 95 1.30 9.72 -21.59
C ILE A 95 2.48 10.50 -22.21
N PRO A 96 2.27 11.30 -23.26
CA PRO A 96 3.34 12.06 -23.89
C PRO A 96 3.83 13.22 -23.00
N HIS A 97 5.13 13.52 -23.05
CA HIS A 97 5.72 14.68 -22.41
C HIS A 97 5.09 15.98 -22.93
N ALA A 98 4.46 16.75 -22.05
CA ALA A 98 4.32 18.18 -22.26
C ALA A 98 5.72 18.78 -22.09
N SER A 99 6.28 19.26 -23.20
CA SER A 99 7.56 19.99 -23.24
C SER A 99 7.47 21.32 -22.50
#